data_AF-A0A415V7I6-F1
#
_entry.id   AF-A0A415V7I6-F1
#
_cell.length_a   1.000
_cell.length_b   1.000
_cell.length_c   1.000
_cell.angle_alpha   90.00
_cell.angle_beta   90.00
_cell.angle_gamma   90.00
#
_symmetry.space_group_name_H-M   'P 1'
#
loop_
_entity.id
_entity.type
_entity.pdbx_description
1 polymer ?
#
loop_
_entity_poly.entity_id
_entity_poly.type
_entity_poly.pdbx_seq_one_letter_code
_entity_poly.pdbx_strand_id
1 'polypeptide(L)'
;MENNDQRYKVIDHGGLMEFLREDMIDQLRGEEMTLSTLSGENFYTPRNSLLEVCREYLERDPQTDAVLIQYPHGIILEQSKRRFFYRGEKQIYPRSESSLKRKLRQFSNIKDQELYRLVADMRLFEFSRFIDQFQSVREWNRCDVLYELLGQHYGLETNWLDVTNDFSSALFFATCVWDKGRWRPLSHRDIERDECSKWGVIYRKSAARVGLDECMRMGKYIHRLHEPRPLLKDVGSNIPVPIGYQPFVRSFIQSGYAIYDRGAMPLQEDPSFEQYRFEQDPEFSKDIFDMMNGGKRIYPDESLTEALPIIGSIACATSFPKEALNYTLTRSHYYRAEDFGAALADLSNFRVDGKPIEIKAEHPWSLPRYLRRRVDRLGKTERRIMDSLQMTTRLSPMSRGLEIWAPWMLPECESDRGVLDMDPRMIDDGNHTVFTDRFYFRMMYSTMMGELSPF
;
A
#
# COMPACT_ATOMS: atom_id res chain seq x y z
N MET A 1 2.93 -28.57 13.88
CA MET A 1 3.87 -27.91 12.95
C MET A 1 4.19 -28.78 11.72
N GLU A 2 3.40 -29.82 11.42
CA GLU A 2 3.78 -30.85 10.42
C GLU A 2 3.14 -30.71 9.02
N ASN A 3 2.69 -29.52 8.59
CA ASN A 3 2.07 -29.41 7.24
C ASN A 3 2.42 -28.14 6.45
N ASN A 4 3.41 -27.35 6.88
CA ASN A 4 3.84 -26.15 6.13
C ASN A 4 4.87 -26.45 5.02
N ASP A 5 5.48 -27.63 5.02
CA ASP A 5 6.64 -27.92 4.18
C ASP A 5 6.27 -28.18 2.69
N GLN A 6 5.03 -28.61 2.42
CA GLN A 6 4.53 -28.86 1.06
C GLN A 6 4.03 -27.60 0.33
N ARG A 7 3.94 -26.45 1.01
CA ARG A 7 3.36 -25.22 0.42
C ARG A 7 4.33 -24.40 -0.41
N TYR A 8 5.63 -24.49 -0.12
CA TYR A 8 6.66 -23.68 -0.75
C TYR A 8 7.38 -24.44 -1.86
N LYS A 9 7.47 -23.82 -3.04
CA LYS A 9 8.37 -24.26 -4.10
C LYS A 9 9.80 -23.90 -3.70
N VAL A 10 10.73 -24.85 -3.74
CA VAL A 10 12.15 -24.55 -3.50
C VAL A 10 12.73 -23.89 -4.75
N ILE A 11 13.45 -22.79 -4.57
CA ILE A 11 14.19 -22.08 -5.61
C ILE A 11 15.63 -21.86 -5.13
N ASP A 12 16.59 -22.01 -6.02
CA ASP A 12 17.99 -21.72 -5.74
C ASP A 12 18.32 -20.24 -6.03
N HIS A 13 19.54 -19.81 -5.69
CA HIS A 13 19.95 -18.43 -5.95
C HIS A 13 20.00 -18.12 -7.45
N GLY A 14 20.30 -19.11 -8.31
CA GLY A 14 20.25 -18.95 -9.76
C GLY A 14 18.87 -18.57 -10.28
N GLY A 15 17.81 -19.22 -9.79
CA GLY A 15 16.42 -18.87 -10.09
C GLY A 15 16.01 -17.49 -9.58
N LEU A 16 16.50 -17.08 -8.41
CA LEU A 16 16.29 -15.71 -7.91
C LEU A 16 16.97 -14.68 -8.83
N MET A 17 18.17 -14.96 -9.31
CA MET A 17 18.85 -14.08 -10.26
C MET A 17 18.12 -13.98 -11.61
N GLU A 18 17.41 -15.04 -12.03
CA GLU A 18 16.53 -14.96 -13.22
C GLU A 18 15.35 -14.00 -12.97
N PHE A 19 14.71 -14.08 -11.80
CA PHE A 19 13.63 -13.14 -11.45
C PHE A 19 14.13 -11.69 -11.44
N LEU A 20 15.34 -11.42 -10.94
CA LEU A 20 15.96 -10.08 -11.03
C LEU A 20 16.15 -9.62 -12.48
N ARG A 21 16.58 -10.53 -13.37
CA ARG A 21 16.76 -10.21 -14.79
C ARG A 21 15.42 -9.90 -15.47
N GLU A 22 14.41 -10.72 -15.23
CA GLU A 22 13.06 -10.53 -15.76
C GLU A 22 12.44 -9.21 -15.30
N ASP A 23 12.64 -8.86 -14.03
CA ASP A 23 12.19 -7.62 -13.40
C ASP A 23 12.88 -6.38 -13.99
N MET A 24 14.20 -6.45 -14.23
CA MET A 24 14.96 -5.40 -14.91
C MET A 24 14.46 -5.18 -16.35
N ILE A 25 14.11 -6.24 -17.08
CA ILE A 25 13.53 -6.12 -18.42
C ILE A 25 12.17 -5.40 -18.36
N ASP A 26 11.34 -5.70 -17.36
CA ASP A 26 10.05 -5.04 -17.17
C ASP A 26 10.21 -3.56 -16.82
N GLN A 27 11.20 -3.22 -16.00
CA GLN A 27 11.55 -1.82 -15.72
C GLN A 27 11.93 -1.07 -17.00
N LEU A 28 12.86 -1.60 -17.80
CA LEU A 28 13.31 -0.96 -19.03
C LEU A 28 12.15 -0.77 -20.03
N ARG A 29 11.23 -1.73 -20.12
CA ARG A 29 10.01 -1.60 -20.94
C ARG A 29 9.11 -0.47 -20.45
N GLY A 30 8.95 -0.30 -19.14
CA GLY A 30 8.18 0.80 -18.57
C GLY A 30 8.81 2.16 -18.86
N GLU A 31 10.14 2.26 -18.76
CA GLU A 31 10.91 3.46 -19.12
C GLU A 31 10.75 3.80 -20.61
N GLU A 32 10.90 2.81 -21.50
CA GLU A 32 10.70 2.97 -22.95
C GLU A 32 9.27 3.40 -23.29
N MET A 33 8.26 2.75 -22.71
CA MET A 33 6.86 3.09 -22.93
C MET A 33 6.55 4.50 -22.45
N THR A 34 7.10 4.90 -21.30
CA THR A 34 6.94 6.26 -20.78
C THR A 34 7.53 7.27 -21.74
N LEU A 35 8.77 7.09 -22.21
CA LEU A 35 9.40 7.99 -23.17
C LEU A 35 8.60 8.09 -24.49
N SER A 36 8.12 6.95 -25.02
CA SER A 36 7.26 6.88 -26.21
C SER A 36 5.96 7.67 -26.03
N THR A 37 5.29 7.51 -24.87
CA THR A 37 4.07 8.26 -24.54
C THR A 37 4.36 9.76 -24.45
N LEU A 38 5.46 10.16 -23.81
CA LEU A 38 5.84 11.57 -23.69
C LEU A 38 6.25 12.21 -25.04
N SER A 39 6.72 11.42 -26.01
CA SER A 39 6.93 11.89 -27.38
C SER A 39 5.65 11.98 -28.22
N GLY A 40 4.49 11.63 -27.64
CA GLY A 40 3.18 11.70 -28.28
C GLY A 40 2.80 10.45 -29.09
N GLU A 41 3.57 9.37 -28.98
CA GLU A 41 3.22 8.10 -29.63
C GLU A 41 2.05 7.43 -28.90
N ASN A 42 1.21 6.76 -29.68
CA ASN A 42 0.02 6.05 -29.21
C ASN A 42 -0.36 4.96 -30.22
N PHE A 43 -1.28 4.08 -29.85
CA PHE A 43 -1.81 3.03 -30.72
C PHE A 43 -2.92 3.51 -31.65
N TYR A 44 -3.40 4.75 -31.53
CA TYR A 44 -4.46 5.25 -32.39
C TYR A 44 -3.96 5.42 -33.82
N THR A 45 -4.68 4.83 -34.76
CA THR A 45 -4.54 5.16 -36.17
C THR A 45 -5.65 6.13 -36.58
N PRO A 46 -5.65 6.69 -37.81
CA PRO A 46 -6.79 7.48 -38.29
C PRO A 46 -8.13 6.75 -38.27
N ARG A 47 -8.13 5.41 -38.12
CA ARG A 47 -9.35 4.59 -37.94
C ARG A 47 -9.92 4.71 -36.54
N ASN A 48 -9.07 4.93 -35.53
CA ASN A 48 -9.38 5.00 -34.11
C ASN A 48 -10.33 3.87 -33.66
N SER A 49 -9.94 2.64 -33.96
CA SER A 49 -10.79 1.48 -33.68
C SER A 49 -10.89 1.20 -32.20
N LEU A 50 -11.99 0.55 -31.77
CA LEU A 50 -12.15 0.11 -30.39
C LEU A 50 -10.97 -0.76 -29.90
N LEU A 51 -10.37 -1.57 -30.78
CA LEU A 51 -9.19 -2.37 -30.43
C LEU A 51 -8.01 -1.48 -30.04
N GLU A 52 -7.76 -0.41 -30.80
CA GLU A 52 -6.69 0.56 -30.53
C GLU A 52 -6.94 1.27 -29.20
N VAL A 53 -8.19 1.65 -28.91
CA VAL A 53 -8.59 2.19 -27.60
C VAL A 53 -8.30 1.18 -26.48
N CYS A 54 -8.70 -0.08 -26.63
CA CYS A 54 -8.43 -1.11 -25.63
C CYS A 54 -6.92 -1.28 -25.39
N ARG A 55 -6.09 -1.26 -26.44
CA ARG A 55 -4.63 -1.38 -26.29
C ARG A 55 -4.03 -0.21 -25.54
N GLU A 56 -4.53 1.01 -25.73
CA GLU A 56 -4.10 2.17 -24.95
C GLU A 56 -4.35 1.96 -23.45
N TYR A 57 -5.56 1.56 -23.07
CA TYR A 57 -5.94 1.39 -21.66
C TYR A 57 -5.33 0.15 -20.98
N LEU A 58 -5.05 -0.92 -21.75
CA LEU A 58 -4.64 -2.23 -21.22
C LEU A 58 -3.15 -2.52 -21.38
N GLU A 59 -2.49 -1.94 -22.39
CA GLU A 59 -1.07 -2.15 -22.65
C GLU A 59 -0.27 -0.89 -22.30
N ARG A 60 -0.58 0.27 -22.91
CA ARG A 60 0.22 1.49 -22.76
C ARG A 60 0.08 2.12 -21.38
N ASP A 61 -1.15 2.37 -20.93
CA ASP A 61 -1.39 3.08 -19.67
C ASP A 61 -0.80 2.34 -18.46
N PRO A 62 -0.95 1.02 -18.29
CA PRO A 62 -0.35 0.31 -17.17
C PRO A 62 1.19 0.33 -17.21
N GLN A 63 1.80 0.47 -18.38
CA GLN A 63 3.25 0.50 -18.55
C GLN A 63 3.85 1.91 -18.55
N THR A 64 3.00 2.94 -18.59
CA THR A 64 3.43 4.34 -18.58
C THR A 64 3.51 4.83 -17.13
N ASP A 65 4.59 5.51 -16.83
CA ASP A 65 4.79 6.15 -15.53
C ASP A 65 3.97 7.44 -15.41
N ALA A 66 3.60 7.81 -14.19
CA ALA A 66 2.82 9.01 -13.89
C ALA A 66 1.44 9.09 -14.61
N VAL A 67 0.74 7.95 -14.71
CA VAL A 67 -0.66 7.91 -15.15
C VAL A 67 -1.59 8.16 -13.96
N LEU A 68 -2.49 9.14 -14.07
CA LEU A 68 -3.42 9.51 -13.00
C LEU A 68 -4.69 8.63 -13.04
N ILE A 69 -4.92 7.88 -11.97
CA ILE A 69 -6.05 6.94 -11.87
C ILE A 69 -6.74 7.04 -10.52
N GLN A 70 -8.06 7.09 -10.53
CA GLN A 70 -8.88 7.01 -9.32
C GLN A 70 -9.12 5.55 -8.91
N TYR A 71 -8.71 5.23 -7.69
CA TYR A 71 -8.89 3.95 -6.99
C TYR A 71 -9.76 4.13 -5.74
N PRO A 72 -10.25 3.03 -5.11
CA PRO A 72 -11.00 3.09 -3.85
C PRO A 72 -10.26 3.80 -2.72
N HIS A 73 -8.94 3.63 -2.64
CA HIS A 73 -8.13 4.22 -1.57
C HIS A 73 -7.62 5.64 -1.89
N GLY A 74 -7.82 6.15 -3.11
CA GLY A 74 -7.40 7.51 -3.48
C GLY A 74 -7.28 7.73 -4.99
N ILE A 75 -7.13 8.98 -5.41
CA ILE A 75 -6.60 9.33 -6.73
C ILE A 75 -5.09 9.15 -6.68
N ILE A 76 -4.55 8.30 -7.54
CA ILE A 76 -3.18 7.83 -7.51
C ILE A 76 -2.46 8.21 -8.80
N LEU A 77 -1.26 8.76 -8.66
CA LEU A 77 -0.33 8.89 -9.78
C LEU A 77 0.51 7.60 -9.83
N GLU A 78 0.15 6.67 -10.73
CA GLU A 78 0.74 5.33 -10.79
C GLU A 78 2.19 5.35 -11.27
N GLN A 79 2.94 4.33 -10.84
CA GLN A 79 4.20 3.95 -11.48
C GLN A 79 3.96 2.86 -12.53
N SER A 80 4.87 2.76 -13.51
CA SER A 80 4.80 1.70 -14.53
C SER A 80 4.70 0.32 -13.88
N LYS A 81 3.64 -0.44 -14.23
CA LYS A 81 3.39 -1.79 -13.72
C LYS A 81 4.37 -2.78 -14.34
N ARG A 82 4.89 -3.68 -13.50
CA ARG A 82 5.67 -4.86 -13.91
C ARG A 82 4.80 -6.11 -13.95
N ARG A 83 5.30 -7.23 -14.49
CA ARG A 83 4.49 -8.46 -14.64
C ARG A 83 4.07 -9.10 -13.32
N PHE A 84 4.74 -8.78 -12.22
CA PHE A 84 4.53 -9.43 -10.94
C PHE A 84 4.55 -8.45 -9.78
N PHE A 85 3.88 -8.85 -8.71
CA PHE A 85 3.95 -8.26 -7.38
C PHE A 85 4.65 -9.24 -6.44
N TYR A 86 5.45 -8.70 -5.53
CA TYR A 86 6.34 -9.45 -4.67
C TYR A 86 6.26 -9.00 -3.22
N ARG A 87 6.46 -9.95 -2.32
CA ARG A 87 6.81 -9.69 -0.93
C ARG A 87 7.90 -10.65 -0.51
N GLY A 88 9.02 -10.11 -0.03
CA GLY A 88 10.09 -10.90 0.53
C GLY A 88 10.06 -10.93 2.05
N GLU A 89 10.36 -12.09 2.61
CA GLU A 89 10.45 -12.31 4.05
C GLU A 89 11.72 -13.08 4.39
N LYS A 90 12.51 -12.55 5.32
CA LYS A 90 13.82 -13.12 5.69
C LYS A 90 13.79 -14.52 6.29
N GLN A 91 12.61 -15.01 6.65
CA GLN A 91 12.38 -16.29 7.28
C GLN A 91 10.96 -16.74 6.99
N ILE A 92 10.67 -18.03 7.22
CA ILE A 92 9.29 -18.51 7.23
C ILE A 92 8.58 -17.95 8.47
N TYR A 93 7.66 -17.00 8.27
CA TYR A 93 6.76 -16.53 9.32
C TYR A 93 5.49 -17.38 9.36
N PRO A 94 4.85 -17.53 10.54
CA PRO A 94 3.58 -18.24 10.63
C PRO A 94 2.47 -17.58 9.81
N ARG A 95 2.41 -16.24 9.80
CA ARG A 95 1.34 -15.44 9.16
C ARG A 95 1.93 -14.12 8.63
N SER A 96 1.81 -13.88 7.33
CA SER A 96 2.25 -12.67 6.63
C SER A 96 1.12 -11.66 6.58
N GLU A 97 1.18 -10.67 7.46
CA GLU A 97 0.07 -9.76 7.74
C GLU A 97 0.56 -8.37 8.16
N SER A 98 -0.34 -7.40 8.09
CA SER A 98 -0.13 -6.00 8.45
C SER A 98 0.23 -5.81 9.92
N SER A 99 0.90 -4.70 10.22
CA SER A 99 1.36 -4.37 11.56
C SER A 99 0.21 -4.24 12.56
N LEU A 100 -0.90 -3.59 12.18
CA LEU A 100 -2.05 -3.43 13.05
C LEU A 100 -2.71 -4.79 13.34
N LYS A 101 -2.93 -5.62 12.33
CA LYS A 101 -3.56 -6.94 12.53
C LYS A 101 -2.76 -7.85 13.46
N ARG A 102 -1.42 -7.82 13.39
CA ARG A 102 -0.56 -8.52 14.34
C ARG A 102 -0.76 -8.04 15.78
N LYS A 103 -0.94 -6.73 15.98
CA LYS A 103 -1.17 -6.13 17.29
C LYS A 103 -2.57 -6.45 17.83
N LEU A 104 -3.60 -6.39 16.97
CA LEU A 104 -4.99 -6.70 17.34
C LEU A 104 -5.18 -8.12 17.88
N ARG A 105 -4.38 -9.09 17.44
CA ARG A 105 -4.42 -10.47 17.96
C ARG A 105 -4.00 -10.64 19.41
N GLN A 106 -3.33 -9.64 19.98
CA GLN A 106 -2.97 -9.66 21.38
C GLN A 106 -4.20 -9.44 22.28
N PHE A 107 -5.32 -8.99 21.71
CA PHE A 107 -6.58 -8.76 22.41
C PHE A 107 -7.57 -9.91 22.19
N SER A 108 -8.20 -10.36 23.28
CA SER A 108 -9.09 -11.52 23.30
C SER A 108 -10.53 -11.21 22.91
N ASN A 109 -10.96 -9.95 22.98
CA ASN A 109 -12.33 -9.55 22.70
C ASN A 109 -12.38 -8.42 21.64
N ILE A 110 -13.51 -8.35 20.94
CA ILE A 110 -13.74 -7.42 19.83
C ILE A 110 -13.66 -5.97 20.31
N LYS A 111 -14.20 -5.66 21.50
CA LYS A 111 -14.20 -4.29 22.02
C LYS A 111 -12.79 -3.75 22.21
N ASP A 112 -11.88 -4.54 22.79
CA ASP A 112 -10.48 -4.13 22.97
C ASP A 112 -9.74 -4.00 21.63
N GLN A 113 -10.07 -4.85 20.65
CA GLN A 113 -9.54 -4.70 19.29
C GLN A 113 -9.98 -3.37 18.66
N GLU A 114 -11.26 -3.02 18.80
CA GLU A 114 -11.82 -1.76 18.30
C GLU A 114 -11.26 -0.54 19.03
N LEU A 115 -11.08 -0.61 20.36
CA LEU A 115 -10.41 0.44 21.13
C LEU A 115 -8.96 0.63 20.67
N TYR A 116 -8.25 -0.47 20.37
CA TYR A 116 -6.89 -0.37 19.81
C TYR A 116 -6.89 0.22 18.39
N ARG A 117 -7.90 -0.10 17.55
CA ARG A 117 -8.09 0.54 16.24
C ARG A 117 -8.29 2.05 16.38
N LEU A 118 -9.10 2.52 17.35
CA LEU A 118 -9.22 3.94 17.65
C LEU A 118 -7.87 4.56 18.04
N VAL A 119 -7.05 3.88 18.85
CA VAL A 119 -5.70 4.37 19.19
C VAL A 119 -4.82 4.47 17.94
N ALA A 120 -4.84 3.46 17.06
CA ALA A 120 -4.08 3.48 15.81
C ALA A 120 -4.53 4.62 14.88
N ASP A 121 -5.84 4.84 14.72
CA ASP A 121 -6.38 5.93 13.90
C ASP A 121 -6.11 7.31 14.52
N MET A 122 -6.05 7.45 15.85
CA MET A 122 -5.63 8.70 16.51
C MET A 122 -4.14 8.99 16.25
N ARG A 123 -3.28 7.97 16.26
CA ARG A 123 -1.86 8.12 15.88
C ARG A 123 -1.71 8.51 14.41
N LEU A 124 -2.52 7.93 13.54
CA LEU A 124 -2.57 8.30 12.13
C LEU A 124 -3.00 9.76 11.93
N PHE A 125 -4.02 10.21 12.66
CA PHE A 125 -4.44 11.61 12.66
C PHE A 125 -3.30 12.55 13.11
N GLU A 126 -2.61 12.20 14.19
CA GLU A 126 -1.46 12.99 14.65
C GLU A 126 -0.34 13.02 13.62
N PHE A 127 -0.09 11.90 12.94
CA PHE A 127 0.88 11.82 11.85
C PHE A 127 0.47 12.69 10.64
N SER A 128 -0.80 12.67 10.22
CA SER A 128 -1.27 13.51 9.12
C SER A 128 -1.12 14.99 9.45
N ARG A 129 -1.59 15.41 10.63
CA ARG A 129 -1.44 16.79 11.14
C ARG A 129 0.02 17.23 11.26
N PHE A 130 0.92 16.30 11.56
CA PHE A 130 2.35 16.56 11.62
C PHE A 130 2.94 16.80 10.24
N ILE A 131 2.72 15.90 9.28
CA ILE A 131 3.34 16.01 7.96
C ILE A 131 2.74 17.14 7.12
N ASP A 132 1.48 17.51 7.36
CA ASP A 132 0.81 18.67 6.76
C ASP A 132 1.52 20.00 7.02
N GLN A 133 2.46 20.05 7.97
CA GLN A 133 3.24 21.26 8.23
C GLN A 133 4.38 21.47 7.25
N PHE A 134 4.79 20.43 6.50
CA PHE A 134 5.90 20.50 5.56
C PHE A 134 5.45 21.03 4.20
N GLN A 135 6.36 21.72 3.52
CA GLN A 135 6.10 22.32 2.21
C GLN A 135 5.81 21.24 1.15
N SER A 136 6.49 20.09 1.21
CA SER A 136 6.26 18.98 0.28
C SER A 136 4.83 18.47 0.28
N VAL A 137 4.14 18.49 1.43
CA VAL A 137 2.73 18.07 1.53
C VAL A 137 1.79 19.22 1.17
N ARG A 138 2.05 20.44 1.67
CA ARG A 138 1.17 21.61 1.43
C ARG A 138 1.10 22.06 -0.02
N GLU A 139 2.16 21.83 -0.78
CA GLU A 139 2.23 22.17 -2.20
C GLU A 139 1.89 20.96 -3.10
N TRP A 140 1.54 19.81 -2.52
CA TRP A 140 1.14 18.63 -3.28
C TRP A 140 -0.26 18.81 -3.86
N ASN A 141 -0.37 18.88 -5.18
CA ASN A 141 -1.62 19.12 -5.90
C ASN A 141 -1.81 18.19 -7.11
N ARG A 142 -1.14 17.04 -7.11
CA ARG A 142 -1.10 16.10 -8.24
C ARG A 142 -2.07 14.93 -8.09
N CYS A 143 -2.21 14.43 -6.87
CA CYS A 143 -3.09 13.31 -6.51
C CYS A 143 -3.36 13.32 -5.00
N ASP A 144 -4.11 12.35 -4.48
CA ASP A 144 -4.39 12.25 -3.05
C ASP A 144 -3.10 11.95 -2.24
N VAL A 145 -2.99 12.54 -1.05
CA VAL A 145 -1.97 12.17 -0.06
C VAL A 145 -2.47 10.97 0.74
N LEU A 146 -1.80 9.83 0.61
CA LEU A 146 -2.23 8.57 1.21
C LEU A 146 -1.64 8.41 2.61
N TYR A 147 -2.18 9.14 3.60
CA TYR A 147 -1.63 9.19 4.96
C TYR A 147 -1.42 7.83 5.62
N GLU A 148 -2.32 6.86 5.41
CA GLU A 148 -2.18 5.50 5.96
C GLU A 148 -0.96 4.77 5.39
N LEU A 149 -0.81 4.82 4.06
CA LEU A 149 0.28 4.14 3.36
C LEU A 149 1.62 4.83 3.63
N LEU A 150 1.64 6.15 3.69
CA LEU A 150 2.80 6.90 4.16
C LEU A 150 3.15 6.54 5.61
N GLY A 151 2.18 6.61 6.52
CA GLY A 151 2.38 6.30 7.94
C GLY A 151 2.98 4.91 8.15
N GLN A 152 2.52 3.91 7.41
CA GLN A 152 3.07 2.56 7.42
C GLN A 152 4.58 2.54 7.12
N HIS A 153 5.03 3.21 6.05
CA HIS A 153 6.43 3.28 5.69
C HIS A 153 7.31 3.98 6.74
N TYR A 154 6.72 4.81 7.60
CA TYR A 154 7.40 5.49 8.70
C TYR A 154 7.15 4.85 10.07
N GLY A 155 6.58 3.64 10.10
CA GLY A 155 6.50 2.81 11.30
C GLY A 155 5.20 2.91 12.10
N LEU A 156 4.16 3.55 11.57
CA LEU A 156 2.82 3.45 12.16
C LEU A 156 2.21 2.06 11.91
N GLU A 157 1.38 1.62 12.85
CA GLU A 157 0.60 0.41 12.70
C GLU A 157 -0.63 0.69 11.84
N THR A 158 -0.77 0.00 10.71
CA THR A 158 -1.89 0.19 9.77
C THR A 158 -2.46 -1.15 9.34
N ASN A 159 -3.65 -1.13 8.73
CA ASN A 159 -4.28 -2.31 8.11
C ASN A 159 -3.72 -2.61 6.71
N TRP A 160 -2.58 -2.03 6.33
CA TRP A 160 -1.98 -2.25 5.03
C TRP A 160 -0.79 -3.20 5.16
N LEU A 161 -0.64 -4.08 4.17
CA LEU A 161 0.49 -5.00 4.06
C LEU A 161 1.34 -4.59 2.85
N ASP A 162 2.61 -4.31 3.10
CA ASP A 162 3.54 -3.87 2.04
C ASP A 162 3.78 -4.98 1.01
N VAL A 163 3.67 -4.60 -0.25
CA VAL A 163 3.99 -5.37 -1.45
C VAL A 163 4.76 -4.44 -2.38
N THR A 164 5.57 -4.96 -3.29
CA THR A 164 6.28 -4.16 -4.29
C THR A 164 6.15 -4.82 -5.65
N ASN A 165 6.20 -4.06 -6.74
CA ASN A 165 6.40 -4.68 -8.05
C ASN A 165 7.89 -4.77 -8.42
N ASP A 166 8.81 -4.29 -7.56
CA ASP A 166 10.26 -4.38 -7.72
C ASP A 166 10.84 -5.59 -7.00
N PHE A 167 11.36 -6.56 -7.77
CA PHE A 167 11.87 -7.79 -7.20
C PHE A 167 13.15 -7.55 -6.37
N SER A 168 13.95 -6.55 -6.74
CA SER A 168 15.16 -6.17 -6.00
C SER A 168 14.83 -5.74 -4.56
N SER A 169 13.79 -4.92 -4.40
CA SER A 169 13.25 -4.53 -3.09
C SER A 169 12.76 -5.73 -2.28
N ALA A 170 11.97 -6.62 -2.88
CA ALA A 170 11.49 -7.82 -2.20
C ALA A 170 12.64 -8.74 -1.76
N LEU A 171 13.59 -9.02 -2.64
CA LEU A 171 14.74 -9.87 -2.33
C LEU A 171 15.60 -9.27 -1.21
N PHE A 172 15.80 -7.95 -1.19
CA PHE A 172 16.47 -7.27 -0.09
C PHE A 172 15.80 -7.52 1.25
N PHE A 173 14.47 -7.41 1.35
CA PHE A 173 13.75 -7.73 2.59
C PHE A 173 13.81 -9.22 2.96
N ALA A 174 14.04 -10.10 1.98
CA ALA A 174 14.23 -11.52 2.19
C ALA A 174 15.66 -11.90 2.61
N THR A 175 16.66 -11.02 2.46
CA THR A 175 18.07 -11.34 2.77
C THR A 175 18.75 -10.37 3.73
N CYS A 176 18.04 -9.32 4.16
CA CYS A 176 18.57 -8.31 5.08
C CYS A 176 17.71 -8.16 6.34
N VAL A 177 18.30 -7.59 7.38
CA VAL A 177 17.63 -7.30 8.65
C VAL A 177 17.92 -5.88 9.10
N TRP A 178 16.88 -5.21 9.60
CA TRP A 178 17.02 -3.93 10.30
C TRP A 178 17.44 -4.19 11.74
N ASP A 179 18.62 -3.70 12.12
CA ASP A 179 19.21 -3.89 13.45
C ASP A 179 19.90 -2.61 13.90
N LYS A 180 19.58 -2.15 15.13
CA LYS A 180 20.14 -0.92 15.73
C LYS A 180 20.09 0.31 14.80
N GLY A 181 18.96 0.50 14.12
CA GLY A 181 18.72 1.67 13.27
C GLY A 181 19.43 1.65 11.92
N ARG A 182 19.93 0.50 11.47
CA ARG A 182 20.52 0.33 10.13
C ARG A 182 20.20 -1.04 9.54
N TRP A 183 20.19 -1.11 8.21
CA TRP A 183 20.17 -2.40 7.51
C TRP A 183 21.54 -3.07 7.59
N ARG A 184 21.54 -4.40 7.68
CA ARG A 184 22.70 -5.26 7.49
C ARG A 184 22.28 -6.56 6.79
N PRO A 185 23.18 -7.24 6.06
CA PRO A 185 22.91 -8.57 5.57
C PRO A 185 22.71 -9.55 6.74
N LEU A 186 22.02 -10.66 6.47
CA LEU A 186 21.89 -11.75 7.43
C LEU A 186 23.25 -12.37 7.73
N SER A 187 23.47 -12.69 9.00
CA SER A 187 24.65 -13.41 9.48
C SER A 187 24.32 -14.88 9.73
N HIS A 188 25.35 -15.72 9.87
CA HIS A 188 25.19 -17.11 10.33
C HIS A 188 24.29 -17.21 11.57
N ARG A 189 24.46 -16.30 12.54
CA ARG A 189 23.64 -16.27 13.76
C ARG A 189 22.16 -16.00 13.48
N ASP A 190 21.84 -15.18 12.48
CA ASP A 190 20.45 -14.90 12.13
C ASP A 190 19.80 -16.13 11.44
N ILE A 191 20.59 -16.83 10.62
CA ILE A 191 20.16 -17.97 9.78
C ILE A 191 20.01 -19.24 10.61
N GLU A 192 20.94 -19.53 11.52
CA GLU A 192 20.99 -20.74 12.33
C GLU A 192 20.13 -20.67 13.61
N ARG A 193 19.33 -19.61 13.77
CA ARG A 193 18.52 -19.40 14.98
C ARG A 193 17.49 -20.53 15.19
N ASP A 194 16.79 -20.93 14.13
CA ASP A 194 15.81 -22.01 14.10
C ASP A 194 15.59 -22.53 12.67
N GLU A 195 14.83 -23.61 12.49
CA GLU A 195 14.57 -24.17 11.15
C GLU A 195 13.87 -23.19 10.21
N CYS A 196 13.02 -22.29 10.71
CA CYS A 196 12.34 -21.30 9.87
C CYS A 196 13.29 -20.20 9.39
N SER A 197 14.33 -19.85 10.16
CA SER A 197 15.31 -18.83 9.79
C SER A 197 16.34 -19.28 8.76
N LYS A 198 16.44 -20.60 8.51
CA LYS A 198 17.29 -21.15 7.43
C LYS A 198 16.77 -20.84 6.02
N TRP A 199 15.52 -20.40 5.91
CA TRP A 199 14.83 -20.22 4.62
C TRP A 199 14.38 -18.79 4.41
N GLY A 200 14.80 -18.14 3.33
CA GLY A 200 14.16 -16.92 2.84
C GLY A 200 12.90 -17.26 2.06
N VAL A 201 11.91 -16.37 2.05
CA VAL A 201 10.61 -16.57 1.38
C VAL A 201 10.33 -15.43 0.40
N ILE A 202 9.86 -15.78 -0.79
CA ILE A 202 9.31 -14.85 -1.79
C ILE A 202 7.87 -15.24 -2.08
N TYR A 203 6.94 -14.34 -1.82
CA TYR A 203 5.57 -14.40 -2.36
C TYR A 203 5.54 -13.66 -3.68
N ARG A 204 4.95 -14.28 -4.71
CA ARG A 204 4.81 -13.71 -6.06
C ARG A 204 3.37 -13.83 -6.55
N LYS A 205 2.80 -12.74 -7.07
CA LYS A 205 1.47 -12.74 -7.71
C LYS A 205 1.53 -12.06 -9.08
N SER A 206 0.91 -12.68 -10.09
CA SER A 206 0.87 -12.15 -11.46
C SER A 206 0.01 -10.89 -11.54
N ALA A 207 0.53 -9.83 -12.15
CA ALA A 207 -0.21 -8.59 -12.40
C ALA A 207 -1.39 -8.81 -13.36
N ALA A 208 -1.27 -9.74 -14.32
CA ALA A 208 -2.37 -10.08 -15.22
C ALA A 208 -3.56 -10.69 -14.45
N ARG A 209 -3.27 -11.53 -13.44
CA ARG A 209 -4.27 -12.11 -12.53
C ARG A 209 -4.87 -11.05 -11.59
N VAL A 210 -4.05 -10.12 -11.09
CA VAL A 210 -4.55 -8.97 -10.31
C VAL A 210 -5.47 -8.12 -11.16
N GLY A 211 -5.17 -7.88 -12.43
CA GLY A 211 -6.07 -7.16 -13.33
C GLY A 211 -7.45 -7.81 -13.41
N LEU A 212 -7.54 -9.15 -13.40
CA LEU A 212 -8.82 -9.87 -13.33
C LEU A 212 -9.51 -9.73 -11.97
N ASP A 213 -8.75 -9.77 -10.87
CA ASP A 213 -9.28 -9.50 -9.53
C ASP A 213 -9.80 -8.06 -9.40
N GLU A 214 -9.09 -7.06 -9.96
CA GLU A 214 -9.54 -5.67 -10.07
C GLU A 214 -10.88 -5.60 -10.81
N CYS A 215 -11.00 -6.32 -11.92
CA CYS A 215 -12.20 -6.39 -12.74
C CYS A 215 -13.43 -6.93 -11.97
N MET A 216 -13.29 -8.09 -11.32
CA MET A 216 -14.44 -8.81 -10.75
C MET A 216 -14.75 -8.39 -9.31
N ARG A 217 -13.72 -7.97 -8.56
CA ARG A 217 -13.82 -7.80 -7.11
C ARG A 217 -13.72 -6.33 -6.72
N MET A 218 -12.76 -5.58 -7.28
CA MET A 218 -12.66 -4.14 -6.99
C MET A 218 -13.85 -3.34 -7.55
N GLY A 219 -14.49 -3.80 -8.63
CA GLY A 219 -15.72 -3.20 -9.15
C GLY A 219 -16.84 -3.08 -8.10
N LYS A 220 -16.84 -3.91 -7.06
CA LYS A 220 -17.83 -3.83 -5.95
C LYS A 220 -17.62 -2.62 -5.04
N TYR A 221 -16.47 -1.95 -5.08
CA TYR A 221 -16.29 -0.67 -4.41
C TYR A 221 -17.08 0.45 -5.09
N ILE A 222 -17.44 0.29 -6.36
CA ILE A 222 -18.30 1.23 -7.08
C ILE A 222 -19.75 0.99 -6.67
N HIS A 223 -20.43 2.08 -6.36
CA HIS A 223 -21.75 2.08 -5.79
C HIS A 223 -22.71 2.90 -6.64
N ARG A 224 -23.88 2.35 -6.93
CA ARG A 224 -25.02 3.09 -7.48
C ARG A 224 -25.99 3.44 -6.37
N LEU A 225 -26.64 4.60 -6.51
CA LEU A 225 -27.80 4.99 -5.70
C LEU A 225 -28.77 3.80 -5.57
N HIS A 226 -29.06 3.38 -4.33
CA HIS A 226 -29.95 2.28 -3.91
C HIS A 226 -29.37 0.85 -3.84
N GLU A 227 -28.09 0.63 -4.15
CA GLU A 227 -27.47 -0.69 -3.89
C GLU A 227 -27.13 -0.87 -2.39
N PRO A 228 -27.08 -2.10 -1.86
CA PRO A 228 -26.53 -2.32 -0.53
C PRO A 228 -25.02 -2.14 -0.53
N ARG A 229 -24.47 -1.55 0.54
CA ARG A 229 -23.01 -1.51 0.76
C ARG A 229 -22.46 -2.95 0.82
N PRO A 230 -21.37 -3.28 0.10
CA PRO A 230 -20.79 -4.62 0.16
C PRO A 230 -20.10 -4.87 1.50
N LEU A 231 -20.04 -6.14 1.92
CA LEU A 231 -19.18 -6.54 3.03
C LEU A 231 -17.75 -6.76 2.53
N LEU A 232 -16.78 -6.62 3.41
CA LEU A 232 -15.36 -6.80 3.08
C LEU A 232 -15.05 -8.21 2.57
N LYS A 233 -15.80 -9.22 3.00
CA LYS A 233 -15.71 -10.60 2.47
C LYS A 233 -16.09 -10.71 0.99
N ASP A 234 -16.91 -9.78 0.48
CA ASP A 234 -17.48 -9.83 -0.87
C ASP A 234 -16.55 -9.19 -1.92
N VAL A 235 -15.85 -8.11 -1.58
CA VAL A 235 -14.77 -7.50 -2.40
C VAL A 235 -13.50 -8.32 -2.38
N GLY A 236 -13.36 -9.24 -1.43
CA GLY A 236 -12.28 -10.18 -1.42
C GLY A 236 -10.94 -9.65 -0.91
N SER A 237 -9.97 -10.55 -0.83
CA SER A 237 -8.70 -10.35 -0.12
C SER A 237 -7.49 -10.30 -1.05
N ASN A 238 -6.42 -9.69 -0.54
CA ASN A 238 -5.08 -9.75 -1.13
C ASN A 238 -4.99 -9.27 -2.58
N ILE A 239 -5.65 -8.15 -2.87
CA ILE A 239 -5.51 -7.42 -4.14
C ILE A 239 -4.48 -6.30 -3.91
N PRO A 240 -3.27 -6.39 -4.51
CA PRO A 240 -2.30 -5.30 -4.44
C PRO A 240 -2.85 -4.07 -5.16
N VAL A 241 -2.84 -2.93 -4.48
CA VAL A 241 -3.20 -1.62 -5.05
C VAL A 241 -1.98 -0.68 -5.01
N PRO A 242 -1.83 0.24 -5.98
CA PRO A 242 -0.67 1.11 -6.06
C PRO A 242 -0.68 2.15 -4.93
N ILE A 243 0.48 2.41 -4.33
CA ILE A 243 0.70 3.61 -3.49
C ILE A 243 0.99 4.81 -4.39
N GLY A 244 1.73 4.57 -5.48
CA GLY A 244 2.08 5.58 -6.47
C GLY A 244 3.03 6.65 -5.94
N TYR A 245 3.16 7.73 -6.70
CA TYR A 245 3.91 8.91 -6.30
C TYR A 245 3.24 9.61 -5.12
N GLN A 246 4.05 10.02 -4.13
CA GLN A 246 3.62 10.68 -2.91
C GLN A 246 4.54 11.89 -2.62
N PRO A 247 4.16 12.80 -1.69
CA PRO A 247 4.97 13.97 -1.34
C PRO A 247 6.42 13.70 -0.91
N PHE A 248 6.72 12.48 -0.47
CA PHE A 248 8.05 12.02 -0.05
C PHE A 248 8.50 10.85 -0.93
N VAL A 249 9.79 10.81 -1.26
CA VAL A 249 10.33 9.93 -2.32
C VAL A 249 10.36 8.44 -1.98
N ARG A 250 10.28 8.04 -0.71
CA ARG A 250 10.38 6.62 -0.31
C ARG A 250 9.37 5.71 -1.02
N SER A 251 8.08 6.09 -1.08
CA SER A 251 7.04 5.26 -1.71
C SER A 251 7.34 4.99 -3.19
N PHE A 252 7.81 6.03 -3.90
CA PHE A 252 8.20 5.95 -5.30
C PHE A 252 9.41 5.02 -5.49
N ILE A 253 10.46 5.22 -4.68
CA ILE A 253 11.72 4.47 -4.82
C ILE A 253 11.54 2.97 -4.53
N GLN A 254 10.58 2.62 -3.68
CA GLN A 254 10.25 1.22 -3.36
C GLN A 254 9.27 0.57 -4.37
N SER A 255 8.82 1.32 -5.38
CA SER A 255 7.73 0.94 -6.28
C SER A 255 6.55 0.32 -5.52
N GLY A 256 6.08 1.07 -4.52
CA GLY A 256 5.22 0.58 -3.45
C GLY A 256 3.80 0.21 -3.90
N TYR A 257 3.38 -0.98 -3.48
CA TYR A 257 2.00 -1.46 -3.52
C TYR A 257 1.58 -1.87 -2.10
N ALA A 258 0.28 -1.96 -1.89
CA ALA A 258 -0.23 -2.42 -0.61
C ALA A 258 -1.46 -3.30 -0.77
N ILE A 259 -1.65 -4.19 0.20
CA ILE A 259 -2.86 -4.98 0.35
C ILE A 259 -3.61 -4.47 1.58
N TYR A 260 -4.90 -4.19 1.44
CA TYR A 260 -5.75 -3.91 2.59
C TYR A 260 -6.06 -5.21 3.34
N ASP A 261 -5.49 -5.37 4.53
CA ASP A 261 -5.38 -6.65 5.25
C ASP A 261 -6.47 -6.86 6.32
N ARG A 262 -7.36 -5.87 6.55
CA ARG A 262 -8.40 -5.97 7.59
C ARG A 262 -9.25 -7.23 7.47
N GLY A 263 -9.66 -7.58 6.25
CA GLY A 263 -10.42 -8.79 5.92
C GLY A 263 -9.62 -9.84 5.15
N ALA A 264 -8.31 -9.63 5.01
CA ALA A 264 -7.50 -10.51 4.17
C ALA A 264 -7.07 -11.77 4.92
N MET A 265 -6.74 -12.83 4.18
CA MET A 265 -6.11 -14.02 4.76
C MET A 265 -4.59 -13.86 4.69
N PRO A 266 -3.81 -14.47 5.61
CA PRO A 266 -2.36 -14.51 5.50
C PRO A 266 -1.92 -14.98 4.11
N LEU A 267 -0.84 -14.42 3.57
CA LEU A 267 -0.38 -14.79 2.21
C LEU A 267 -0.06 -16.28 2.06
N GLN A 268 0.33 -16.95 3.16
CA GLN A 268 0.54 -18.40 3.22
C GLN A 268 -0.72 -19.19 2.82
N GLU A 269 -1.91 -18.66 3.11
CA GLU A 269 -3.20 -19.29 2.89
C GLU A 269 -3.83 -18.90 1.55
N ASP A 270 -3.24 -17.93 0.83
CA ASP A 270 -3.78 -17.43 -0.42
C ASP A 270 -3.23 -18.22 -1.63
N PRO A 271 -4.07 -19.03 -2.32
CA PRO A 271 -3.65 -19.81 -3.47
C PRO A 271 -3.37 -18.96 -4.73
N SER A 272 -3.67 -17.66 -4.70
CA SER A 272 -3.33 -16.72 -5.77
C SER A 272 -1.88 -16.27 -5.75
N PHE A 273 -1.18 -16.47 -4.64
CA PHE A 273 0.26 -16.24 -4.52
C PHE A 273 1.03 -17.53 -4.77
N GLU A 274 2.02 -17.45 -5.64
CA GLU A 274 3.10 -18.42 -5.68
C GLU A 274 4.03 -18.17 -4.49
N GLN A 275 4.38 -19.25 -3.81
CA GLN A 275 5.19 -19.19 -2.59
C GLN A 275 6.50 -19.92 -2.86
N TYR A 276 7.60 -19.19 -2.86
CA TYR A 276 8.94 -19.72 -3.04
C TYR A 276 9.72 -19.65 -1.73
N ARG A 277 10.58 -20.63 -1.50
CA ARG A 277 11.60 -20.56 -0.45
C ARG A 277 12.98 -20.87 -1.02
N PHE A 278 14.00 -20.25 -0.45
CA PHE A 278 15.40 -20.47 -0.80
C PHE A 278 16.23 -20.60 0.45
N GLU A 279 17.30 -21.39 0.39
CA GLU A 279 18.22 -21.52 1.53
C GLU A 279 18.98 -20.21 1.72
N GLN A 280 18.99 -19.72 2.96
CA GLN A 280 19.71 -18.51 3.30
C GLN A 280 21.21 -18.76 3.30
N ASP A 281 21.94 -17.79 2.78
CA ASP A 281 23.39 -17.81 2.74
C ASP A 281 23.94 -16.41 3.09
N PRO A 282 24.88 -16.28 4.05
CA PRO A 282 25.48 -15.00 4.40
C PRO A 282 26.19 -14.31 3.24
N GLU A 283 26.83 -15.06 2.33
CA GLU A 283 27.53 -14.47 1.18
C GLU A 283 26.53 -13.89 0.19
N PHE A 284 25.53 -14.67 -0.22
CA PHE A 284 24.42 -14.20 -1.05
C PHE A 284 23.70 -12.99 -0.43
N SER A 285 23.45 -13.02 0.88
CA SER A 285 22.83 -11.90 1.59
C SER A 285 23.67 -10.62 1.51
N LYS A 286 25.00 -10.75 1.60
CA LYS A 286 25.92 -9.64 1.43
C LYS A 286 25.94 -9.11 0.00
N ASP A 287 25.93 -9.99 -0.99
CA ASP A 287 25.90 -9.59 -2.41
C ASP A 287 24.63 -8.79 -2.73
N ILE A 288 23.47 -9.23 -2.25
CA ILE A 288 22.21 -8.47 -2.38
C ILE A 288 22.27 -7.14 -1.63
N PHE A 289 22.83 -7.11 -0.42
CA PHE A 289 23.00 -5.87 0.35
C PHE A 289 23.88 -4.85 -0.39
N ASP A 290 25.00 -5.30 -0.96
CA ASP A 290 25.93 -4.47 -1.72
C ASP A 290 25.31 -4.00 -3.05
N MET A 291 24.62 -4.88 -3.77
CA MET A 291 23.81 -4.54 -4.96
C MET A 291 22.81 -3.42 -4.66
N MET A 292 22.18 -3.46 -3.48
CA MET A 292 21.20 -2.47 -3.01
C MET A 292 21.83 -1.25 -2.35
N ASN A 293 23.16 -1.08 -2.46
CA ASN A 293 23.93 0.01 -1.87
C ASN A 293 23.66 0.19 -0.36
N GLY A 294 23.68 -0.93 0.36
CA GLY A 294 23.39 -0.99 1.79
C GLY A 294 21.96 -0.59 2.17
N GLY A 295 21.02 -0.75 1.24
CA GLY A 295 19.61 -0.36 1.40
C GLY A 295 19.30 1.07 0.94
N LYS A 296 20.29 1.87 0.54
CA LYS A 296 20.07 3.26 0.07
C LYS A 296 19.21 3.33 -1.20
N ARG A 297 19.14 2.24 -1.97
CA ARG A 297 18.25 2.12 -3.13
C ARG A 297 16.76 2.03 -2.78
N ILE A 298 16.40 1.76 -1.53
CA ILE A 298 15.00 1.66 -1.07
C ILE A 298 14.71 2.51 0.17
N TYR A 299 15.75 2.93 0.90
CA TYR A 299 15.73 3.89 2.00
C TYR A 299 16.75 5.00 1.69
N PRO A 300 16.44 5.91 0.74
CA PRO A 300 17.32 7.00 0.37
C PRO A 300 17.45 8.02 1.53
N ASP A 301 18.45 8.89 1.41
CA ASP A 301 18.56 10.08 2.27
C ASP A 301 17.44 11.07 1.91
N GLU A 302 16.28 10.90 2.53
CA GLU A 302 15.08 11.72 2.29
C GLU A 302 14.79 12.70 3.44
N SER A 303 14.02 13.74 3.13
CA SER A 303 13.75 14.89 4.00
C SER A 303 13.06 14.51 5.30
N LEU A 304 12.12 13.56 5.25
CA LEU A 304 11.35 13.14 6.42
C LEU A 304 12.16 12.29 7.42
N THR A 305 13.34 11.81 7.02
CA THR A 305 14.27 11.07 7.91
C THR A 305 14.66 11.92 9.14
N GLU A 306 14.79 13.23 8.96
CA GLU A 306 15.08 14.18 10.06
C GLU A 306 13.98 14.21 11.14
N ALA A 307 12.76 13.85 10.77
CA ALA A 307 11.58 13.89 11.61
C ALA A 307 11.24 12.53 12.26
N LEU A 308 11.99 11.46 11.97
CA LEU A 308 11.74 10.13 12.51
C LEU A 308 11.61 10.06 14.03
N PRO A 309 12.38 10.82 14.85
CA PRO A 309 12.19 10.81 16.30
C PRO A 309 10.80 11.29 16.74
N ILE A 310 10.23 12.30 16.05
CA ILE A 310 8.88 12.78 16.33
C ILE A 310 7.84 11.78 15.84
N ILE A 311 8.03 11.23 14.63
CA ILE A 311 7.13 10.21 14.07
C ILE A 311 7.10 8.96 14.96
N GLY A 312 8.24 8.52 15.46
CA GLY A 312 8.33 7.42 16.43
C GLY A 312 7.61 7.73 17.75
N SER A 313 7.66 8.99 18.20
CA SER A 313 6.89 9.44 19.37
C SER A 313 5.38 9.42 19.11
N ILE A 314 4.94 9.82 17.91
CA ILE A 314 3.55 9.73 17.46
C ILE A 314 3.11 8.26 17.39
N ALA A 315 3.91 7.38 16.80
CA ALA A 315 3.60 5.96 16.66
C ALA A 315 3.43 5.23 18.01
N CYS A 316 4.03 5.75 19.08
CA CYS A 316 3.90 5.22 20.44
C CYS A 316 3.00 6.08 21.34
N ALA A 317 2.32 7.11 20.80
CA ALA A 317 1.51 8.03 21.60
C ALA A 317 0.35 7.31 22.30
N THR A 318 0.02 7.78 23.50
CA THR A 318 -1.15 7.39 24.29
C THR A 318 -1.91 8.60 24.83
N SER A 319 -1.56 9.81 24.36
CA SER A 319 -2.29 11.02 24.66
C SER A 319 -2.59 11.77 23.37
N PHE A 320 -3.82 12.23 23.23
CA PHE A 320 -4.36 12.74 21.97
C PHE A 320 -5.28 13.94 22.21
N PRO A 321 -5.41 14.86 21.24
CA PRO A 321 -6.40 15.91 21.30
C PRO A 321 -7.82 15.37 21.04
N LYS A 322 -8.85 16.14 21.41
CA LYS A 322 -10.26 15.76 21.19
C LYS A 322 -10.58 15.53 19.72
N GLU A 323 -9.96 16.32 18.84
CA GLU A 323 -10.10 16.24 17.39
C GLU A 323 -9.63 14.89 16.83
N ALA A 324 -8.59 14.30 17.43
CA ALA A 324 -8.13 12.97 17.03
C ALA A 324 -9.21 11.92 17.32
N LEU A 325 -9.81 11.95 18.51
CA LEU A 325 -10.91 11.03 18.85
C LEU A 325 -12.11 11.22 17.91
N ASN A 326 -12.52 12.46 17.64
CA ASN A 326 -13.58 12.75 16.67
C ASN A 326 -13.26 12.15 15.29
N TYR A 327 -12.04 12.32 14.80
CA TYR A 327 -11.59 11.72 13.53
C TYR A 327 -11.70 10.19 13.53
N THR A 328 -11.39 9.52 14.65
CA THR A 328 -11.47 8.06 14.69
C THR A 328 -12.90 7.55 14.73
N LEU A 329 -13.83 8.31 15.31
CA LEU A 329 -15.25 7.93 15.33
C LEU A 329 -15.88 7.99 13.93
N THR A 330 -15.44 8.90 13.05
CA THR A 330 -15.90 8.91 11.65
C THR A 330 -15.36 7.73 10.83
N ARG A 331 -14.44 6.94 11.40
CA ARG A 331 -13.80 5.77 10.79
C ARG A 331 -14.08 4.47 11.53
N SER A 332 -14.79 4.52 12.65
CA SER A 332 -15.03 3.36 13.50
C SER A 332 -16.08 2.45 12.88
N HIS A 333 -15.86 1.13 12.96
CA HIS A 333 -16.88 0.14 12.58
C HIS A 333 -17.80 -0.16 13.76
N TYR A 334 -17.31 0.03 14.98
CA TYR A 334 -17.99 -0.34 16.21
C TYR A 334 -18.77 0.81 16.84
N TYR A 335 -18.16 1.98 16.97
CA TYR A 335 -18.78 3.16 17.56
C TYR A 335 -19.38 4.05 16.47
N ARG A 336 -20.55 4.61 16.72
CA ARG A 336 -21.08 5.71 15.91
C ARG A 336 -20.45 7.04 16.31
N ALA A 337 -20.55 8.04 15.45
CA ALA A 337 -20.15 9.42 15.73
C ALA A 337 -20.86 9.99 16.97
N GLU A 338 -22.11 9.58 17.20
CA GLU A 338 -22.90 9.98 18.39
C GLU A 338 -22.41 9.31 19.69
N ASP A 339 -21.65 8.22 19.61
CA ASP A 339 -21.17 7.44 20.76
C ASP A 339 -19.91 8.03 21.41
N PHE A 340 -19.60 9.31 21.17
CA PHE A 340 -18.39 9.97 21.69
C PHE A 340 -18.20 9.76 23.20
N GLY A 341 -19.26 9.91 24.00
CA GLY A 341 -19.20 9.74 25.44
C GLY A 341 -18.87 8.31 25.88
N ALA A 342 -19.44 7.31 25.18
CA ALA A 342 -19.19 5.90 25.46
C ALA A 342 -17.77 5.49 25.06
N ALA A 343 -17.32 5.90 23.86
CA ALA A 343 -15.96 5.65 23.40
C ALA A 343 -14.91 6.29 24.32
N LEU A 344 -15.16 7.53 24.78
CA LEU A 344 -14.27 8.21 25.73
C LEU A 344 -14.20 7.47 27.08
N ALA A 345 -15.34 7.04 27.62
CA ALA A 345 -15.39 6.26 28.86
C ALA A 345 -14.65 4.93 28.73
N ASP A 346 -14.83 4.22 27.61
CA ASP A 346 -14.13 2.97 27.34
C ASP A 346 -12.62 3.18 27.20
N LEU A 347 -12.19 4.19 26.42
CA LEU A 347 -10.77 4.54 26.25
C LEU A 347 -10.10 4.93 27.57
N SER A 348 -10.81 5.63 28.46
CA SER A 348 -10.26 6.01 29.78
C SER A 348 -9.89 4.81 30.67
N ASN A 349 -10.52 3.66 30.44
CA ASN A 349 -10.23 2.40 31.13
C ASN A 349 -9.25 1.53 30.35
N PHE A 350 -9.01 1.83 29.08
CA PHE A 350 -8.14 1.08 28.20
C PHE A 350 -6.67 1.43 28.41
N ARG A 351 -5.79 0.45 28.24
CA ARG A 351 -4.34 0.62 28.39
C ARG A 351 -3.60 0.01 27.22
N VAL A 352 -2.59 0.73 26.74
CA VAL A 352 -1.66 0.26 25.72
C VAL A 352 -0.28 0.17 26.34
N ASP A 353 0.29 -1.04 26.37
CA ASP A 353 1.59 -1.34 26.98
C ASP A 353 1.71 -0.78 28.42
N GLY A 354 0.62 -0.93 29.20
CA GLY A 354 0.50 -0.47 30.58
C GLY A 354 0.16 1.02 30.76
N LYS A 355 0.22 1.83 29.70
CA LYS A 355 -0.06 3.27 29.76
C LYS A 355 -1.55 3.56 29.52
N PRO A 356 -2.17 4.45 30.30
CA PRO A 356 -3.55 4.87 30.05
C PRO A 356 -3.66 5.71 28.77
N ILE A 357 -4.85 5.71 28.16
CA ILE A 357 -5.18 6.61 27.06
C ILE A 357 -5.76 7.92 27.62
N GLU A 358 -5.20 9.06 27.20
CA GLU A 358 -5.56 10.39 27.72
C GLU A 358 -5.98 11.34 26.61
N ILE A 359 -7.22 11.84 26.66
CA ILE A 359 -7.69 12.90 25.75
C ILE A 359 -7.43 14.28 26.39
N LYS A 360 -6.59 15.10 25.75
CA LYS A 360 -6.14 16.43 26.21
C LYS A 360 -6.46 17.51 25.19
N ALA A 361 -6.04 18.75 25.45
CA ALA A 361 -6.18 19.87 24.51
C ALA A 361 -4.99 19.98 23.54
N GLU A 362 -3.85 19.37 23.85
CA GLU A 362 -2.60 19.54 23.12
C GLU A 362 -2.25 18.30 22.31
N HIS A 363 -1.58 18.50 21.18
CA HIS A 363 -0.98 17.42 20.38
C HIS A 363 0.20 16.78 21.14
N PRO A 364 0.48 15.47 20.97
CA PRO A 364 1.55 14.76 21.67
C PRO A 364 2.96 15.09 21.17
N TRP A 365 3.07 16.03 20.23
CA TRP A 365 4.33 16.44 19.62
C TRP A 365 4.38 17.96 19.48
N SER A 366 5.60 18.49 19.45
CA SER A 366 5.88 19.85 19.03
C SER A 366 6.84 19.80 17.86
N LEU A 367 6.62 20.62 16.84
CA LEU A 367 7.52 20.73 15.68
C LEU A 367 8.41 21.98 15.83
N PRO A 368 9.70 21.82 16.18
CA PRO A 368 10.60 22.95 16.26
C PRO A 368 10.76 23.64 14.90
N ARG A 369 10.79 24.98 14.90
CA ARG A 369 10.96 25.77 13.66
C ARG A 369 12.21 25.39 12.87
N TYR A 370 13.31 25.04 13.56
CA TYR A 370 14.55 24.64 12.89
C TYR A 370 14.39 23.31 12.14
N LEU A 371 13.68 22.34 12.73
CA LEU A 371 13.44 21.03 12.13
C LEU A 371 12.54 21.17 10.90
N ARG A 372 11.45 21.94 11.01
CA ARG A 372 10.59 22.28 9.87
C ARG A 372 11.37 22.87 8.70
N ARG A 373 12.21 23.88 8.97
CA ARG A 373 13.07 24.50 7.94
C ARG A 373 14.09 23.53 7.34
N ARG A 374 14.55 22.54 8.09
CA ARG A 374 15.51 21.53 7.61
C ARG A 374 14.82 20.53 6.68
N VAL A 375 13.68 19.97 7.10
CA VAL A 375 12.84 19.09 6.26
C VAL A 375 12.44 19.81 4.98
N ASP A 376 11.90 21.03 5.08
CA ASP A 376 11.47 21.82 3.91
C ASP A 376 12.61 22.12 2.93
N ARG A 377 13.84 22.29 3.44
CA ARG A 377 15.05 22.53 2.63
C ARG A 377 15.49 21.27 1.89
N LEU A 378 15.57 20.13 2.58
CA LEU A 378 15.96 18.86 1.98
C LEU A 378 14.90 18.39 0.97
N GLY A 379 13.62 18.59 1.30
CA GLY A 379 12.50 18.23 0.44
C GLY A 379 12.41 19.04 -0.85
N LYS A 380 13.23 20.09 -1.05
CA LYS A 380 13.31 20.80 -2.33
C LYS A 380 13.76 19.90 -3.47
N THR A 381 14.71 19.00 -3.23
CA THR A 381 15.21 18.08 -4.27
C THR A 381 14.14 17.07 -4.63
N GLU A 382 13.45 16.52 -3.61
CA GLU A 382 12.33 15.60 -3.78
C GLU A 382 11.20 16.25 -4.58
N ARG A 383 10.81 17.48 -4.21
CA ARG A 383 9.82 18.25 -4.97
C ARG A 383 10.24 18.46 -6.42
N ARG A 384 11.51 18.79 -6.70
CA ARG A 384 11.98 18.93 -8.10
C ARG A 384 11.83 17.65 -8.92
N ILE A 385 12.07 16.48 -8.31
CA ILE A 385 11.85 15.19 -8.97
C ILE A 385 10.36 15.05 -9.29
N MET A 386 9.49 15.26 -8.30
CA MET A 386 8.04 15.16 -8.49
C MET A 386 7.52 16.21 -9.48
N ASP A 387 8.11 17.40 -9.50
CA ASP A 387 7.75 18.50 -10.39
C ASP A 387 8.09 18.21 -11.85
N SER A 388 9.14 17.40 -12.07
CA SER A 388 9.56 16.96 -13.40
C SER A 388 8.66 15.89 -14.00
N LEU A 389 7.81 15.24 -13.20
CA LEU A 389 6.87 14.23 -13.70
C LEU A 389 5.82 14.90 -14.59
N GLN A 390 5.73 14.41 -15.82
CA GLN A 390 4.67 14.78 -16.75
C GLN A 390 3.50 13.83 -16.55
N MET A 391 2.41 14.36 -15.99
CA MET A 391 1.23 13.57 -15.69
C MET A 391 0.50 13.22 -16.99
N THR A 392 0.20 11.93 -17.16
CA THR A 392 -0.65 11.43 -18.24
C THR A 392 -2.03 11.14 -17.67
N THR A 393 -3.07 11.60 -18.36
CA THR A 393 -4.44 11.37 -17.92
C THR A 393 -5.35 11.05 -19.12
N ARG A 394 -6.41 10.28 -18.88
CA ARG A 394 -7.49 10.08 -19.85
C ARG A 394 -8.82 10.28 -19.18
N LEU A 395 -9.78 10.84 -19.92
CA LEU A 395 -11.14 11.02 -19.44
C LEU A 395 -11.82 9.67 -19.23
N SER A 396 -12.36 9.45 -18.03
CA SER A 396 -13.26 8.31 -17.79
C SER A 396 -14.57 8.49 -18.55
N PRO A 397 -14.94 7.57 -19.47
CA PRO A 397 -16.21 7.67 -20.19
C PRO A 397 -17.37 6.98 -19.45
N MET A 398 -17.09 6.04 -18.53
CA MET A 398 -18.09 5.06 -18.07
C MET A 398 -18.53 5.23 -16.61
N SER A 399 -17.67 5.77 -15.76
CA SER A 399 -17.86 5.72 -14.30
C SER A 399 -18.29 7.06 -13.69
N ARG A 400 -18.59 8.06 -14.52
CA ARG A 400 -18.96 9.41 -14.09
C ARG A 400 -20.27 9.41 -13.30
N GLY A 401 -20.28 10.13 -12.19
CA GLY A 401 -21.46 10.28 -11.33
C GLY A 401 -21.79 9.07 -10.47
N LEU A 402 -20.94 8.05 -10.46
CA LEU A 402 -21.02 6.94 -9.51
C LEU A 402 -20.29 7.30 -8.21
N GLU A 403 -20.57 6.52 -7.18
CA GLU A 403 -19.95 6.63 -5.86
C GLU A 403 -18.90 5.53 -5.69
N ILE A 404 -17.89 5.78 -4.86
CA ILE A 404 -16.82 4.83 -4.57
C ILE A 404 -16.55 4.74 -3.07
N TRP A 405 -16.63 3.53 -2.53
CA TRP A 405 -16.27 3.23 -1.14
C TRP A 405 -14.76 3.09 -0.97
N ALA A 406 -14.19 3.63 0.10
CA ALA A 406 -12.81 3.32 0.48
C ALA A 406 -12.72 1.95 1.16
N PRO A 407 -11.56 1.25 1.13
CA PRO A 407 -11.40 -0.06 1.77
C PRO A 407 -11.77 -0.09 3.25
N TRP A 408 -11.45 0.97 3.99
CA TRP A 408 -11.79 1.09 5.40
C TRP A 408 -13.25 1.41 5.67
N MET A 409 -14.06 1.75 4.66
CA MET A 409 -15.49 2.03 4.83
C MET A 409 -16.38 0.79 4.73
N LEU A 410 -15.81 -0.34 4.29
CA LEU A 410 -16.57 -1.57 4.12
C LEU A 410 -16.66 -2.36 5.42
N PRO A 411 -17.87 -2.72 5.89
CA PRO A 411 -18.06 -3.50 7.11
C PRO A 411 -17.46 -4.90 7.02
N GLU A 412 -16.96 -5.40 8.15
CA GLU A 412 -16.57 -6.80 8.31
C GLU A 412 -17.82 -7.68 8.49
N CYS A 413 -18.84 -7.16 9.17
CA CYS A 413 -20.12 -7.83 9.41
C CYS A 413 -21.31 -6.86 9.44
N GLU A 414 -22.52 -7.41 9.34
CA GLU A 414 -23.76 -6.61 9.32
C GLU A 414 -24.04 -5.85 10.62
N SER A 415 -23.41 -6.26 11.73
CA SER A 415 -23.56 -5.59 13.02
C SER A 415 -22.64 -4.39 13.23
N ASP A 416 -21.75 -4.08 12.29
CA ASP A 416 -20.82 -2.95 12.37
C ASP A 416 -21.57 -1.62 12.20
N ARG A 417 -22.16 -1.10 13.28
CA ARG A 417 -23.04 0.07 13.25
C ARG A 417 -22.31 1.39 12.96
N GLY A 418 -21.02 1.49 13.30
CA GLY A 418 -20.23 2.70 13.07
C GLY A 418 -20.06 3.05 11.59
N VAL A 419 -20.13 2.04 10.70
CA VAL A 419 -20.00 2.25 9.27
C VAL A 419 -21.17 3.06 8.68
N LEU A 420 -22.31 3.13 9.38
CA LEU A 420 -23.49 3.89 8.94
C LEU A 420 -23.24 5.39 8.87
N ASP A 421 -22.22 5.89 9.56
CA ASP A 421 -21.84 7.31 9.54
C ASP A 421 -20.85 7.65 8.42
N MET A 422 -20.52 6.67 7.57
CA MET A 422 -19.57 6.84 6.46
C MET A 422 -20.31 6.98 5.14
N ASP A 423 -19.92 7.99 4.37
CA ASP A 423 -20.42 8.24 3.02
C ASP A 423 -19.34 7.89 1.98
N PRO A 424 -19.74 7.35 0.81
CA PRO A 424 -18.80 7.07 -0.25
C PRO A 424 -18.31 8.38 -0.86
N ARG A 425 -17.17 8.33 -1.53
CA ARG A 425 -16.66 9.48 -2.30
C ARG A 425 -17.41 9.52 -3.63
N MET A 426 -17.72 10.71 -4.13
CA MET A 426 -18.10 10.82 -5.53
C MET A 426 -16.90 10.48 -6.41
N ILE A 427 -17.11 9.71 -7.46
CA ILE A 427 -16.13 9.59 -8.54
C ILE A 427 -16.05 10.96 -9.21
N ASP A 428 -14.85 11.53 -9.18
CA ASP A 428 -14.59 12.90 -9.60
C ASP A 428 -14.87 13.05 -11.10
N ASP A 429 -15.45 14.19 -11.49
CA ASP A 429 -15.72 14.56 -12.89
C ASP A 429 -14.47 15.09 -13.61
N GLY A 430 -13.33 15.12 -12.92
CA GLY A 430 -12.03 15.53 -13.40
C GLY A 430 -11.47 14.76 -14.60
N ASN A 431 -10.37 15.28 -15.14
CA ASN A 431 -9.67 14.75 -16.29
C ASN A 431 -8.82 13.52 -15.95
N HIS A 432 -9.35 12.49 -15.30
CA HIS A 432 -8.61 11.26 -14.99
C HIS A 432 -9.43 9.98 -15.18
N THR A 433 -8.70 8.88 -15.27
CA THR A 433 -9.26 7.55 -15.53
C THR A 433 -9.72 6.94 -14.22
N VAL A 434 -10.79 6.16 -14.25
CA VAL A 434 -11.20 5.37 -13.08
C VAL A 434 -10.71 3.94 -13.30
N PHE A 435 -10.24 3.27 -12.24
CA PHE A 435 -9.70 1.91 -12.37
C PHE A 435 -10.68 0.93 -13.06
N THR A 436 -11.99 1.15 -12.94
CA THR A 436 -13.04 0.37 -13.61
C THR A 436 -13.10 0.54 -15.12
N ASP A 437 -12.53 1.61 -15.68
CA ASP A 437 -12.47 1.76 -17.14
C ASP A 437 -11.55 0.70 -17.75
N ARG A 438 -10.45 0.34 -17.06
CA ARG A 438 -9.59 -0.78 -17.45
C ARG A 438 -10.37 -2.10 -17.49
N PHE A 439 -11.31 -2.30 -16.57
CA PHE A 439 -12.19 -3.47 -16.59
C PHE A 439 -13.08 -3.49 -17.83
N TYR A 440 -13.76 -2.38 -18.11
CA TYR A 440 -14.64 -2.26 -19.25
C TYR A 440 -13.89 -2.55 -20.56
N PHE A 441 -12.74 -1.90 -20.78
CA PHE A 441 -11.93 -2.14 -21.98
C PHE A 441 -11.38 -3.56 -22.04
N ARG A 442 -11.06 -4.19 -20.91
CA ARG A 442 -10.64 -5.59 -20.90
C ARG A 442 -11.75 -6.53 -21.35
N MET A 443 -12.98 -6.34 -20.87
CA MET A 443 -14.12 -7.12 -21.33
C MET A 443 -14.36 -6.96 -22.85
N MET A 444 -14.29 -5.72 -23.34
CA MET A 444 -14.44 -5.45 -24.77
C MET A 444 -13.34 -6.13 -25.59
N TYR A 445 -12.08 -5.98 -25.15
CA TYR A 445 -10.93 -6.59 -25.80
C TYR A 445 -11.07 -8.11 -25.90
N SER A 446 -11.38 -8.79 -24.80
CA SER A 446 -11.58 -10.26 -24.79
C SER A 446 -12.72 -10.69 -25.71
N THR A 447 -13.82 -9.92 -25.74
CA THR A 447 -14.95 -10.17 -26.65
C THR A 447 -14.53 -10.04 -28.12
N MET A 448 -13.74 -9.02 -28.45
CA MET A 448 -13.27 -8.77 -29.82
C MET A 448 -12.26 -9.80 -30.32
N MET A 449 -11.39 -10.27 -29.44
CA MET A 449 -10.34 -11.24 -29.79
C MET A 449 -10.88 -12.68 -29.94
N GLY A 450 -12.18 -12.90 -29.72
CA GLY A 450 -12.76 -14.24 -29.73
C GLY A 450 -12.26 -15.12 -28.58
N GLU A 451 -11.56 -14.51 -27.61
CA GLU A 451 -11.16 -15.11 -26.34
C GLU A 451 -12.36 -15.04 -25.37
N LEU A 452 -13.49 -15.59 -25.80
CA LEU A 452 -14.61 -15.88 -24.92
C LEU A 452 -14.47 -17.32 -24.42
N SER A 453 -13.49 -17.59 -23.55
CA SER A 453 -13.49 -18.78 -22.71
C SER A 453 -12.50 -18.59 -21.55
N PRO A 454 -12.87 -19.04 -20.34
CA PRO A 454 -12.66 -18.33 -19.09
C PRO A 454 -11.20 -18.45 -18.62
N PHE A 455 -10.82 -17.60 -17.66
CA PHE A 455 -9.55 -17.60 -16.92
C PHE A 455 -8.43 -16.71 -17.49
#